data_AF-A0A0V0YX09-F1
#
_entry.id   AF-A0A0V0YX09-F1
#
_cell.length_a   1.000
_cell.length_b   1.000
_cell.length_c   1.000
_cell.angle_alpha   90.00
_cell.angle_beta   90.00
_cell.angle_gamma   90.00
#
_symmetry.space_group_name_H-M   'P 1'
#
loop_
_entity.id
_entity.type
_entity.pdbx_description
1 polymer ?
#
loop_
_entity_poly.entity_id
_entity_poly.type
_entity_poly.pdbx_seq_one_letter_code
_entity_poly.pdbx_strand_id
1 'polypeptide(L)'
;LEVDLNPDTIICDFETVLIPAIQGYFLNTQVQGCYFHFCQAVHRKVSELGLKTRYRQHEETKRKIRMLLATAFLPVPHVNTGVSLLEAGTT
;
A
#
# COMPACT_ATOMS: atom_id res chain seq x y z
N LEU A 1 -13.60 -20.01 27.56
CA LEU A 1 -13.91 -20.39 26.16
C LEU A 1 -12.81 -19.77 25.32
N GLU A 2 -11.79 -20.55 25.00
CA GLU A 2 -10.73 -20.14 24.09
C GLU A 2 -11.27 -20.38 22.68
N VAL A 3 -11.33 -19.33 21.86
CA VAL A 3 -11.76 -19.45 20.46
C VAL A 3 -10.53 -19.83 19.66
N ASP A 4 -10.54 -21.03 19.09
CA ASP A 4 -9.50 -21.46 18.16
C ASP A 4 -9.68 -20.71 16.83
N LEU A 5 -8.77 -19.77 16.56
CA LEU A 5 -8.80 -18.97 15.34
C LEU A 5 -7.85 -19.58 14.32
N ASN A 6 -8.39 -19.95 13.16
CA ASN A 6 -7.61 -20.42 12.02
C ASN A 6 -8.02 -19.66 10.75
N PRO A 7 -7.65 -18.38 10.63
CA PRO A 7 -8.02 -17.57 9.47
C PRO A 7 -7.21 -17.99 8.24
N ASP A 8 -7.87 -18.09 7.08
CA ASP A 8 -7.16 -18.33 5.81
C ASP A 8 -6.31 -17.12 5.41
N THR A 9 -6.82 -15.91 5.69
CA THR A 9 -6.16 -14.64 5.33
C THR A 9 -6.28 -13.63 6.46
N ILE A 10 -5.19 -12.93 6.77
CA ILE A 10 -5.17 -11.73 7.59
C ILE A 10 -4.75 -10.55 6.72
N ILE A 11 -5.58 -9.50 6.72
CA ILE A 11 -5.29 -8.23 6.05
C ILE A 11 -4.83 -7.24 7.12
N CYS A 12 -3.60 -6.76 7.02
CA CYS A 12 -3.02 -5.84 8.00
C CYS A 12 -2.33 -4.67 7.31
N ASP A 13 -1.86 -3.68 8.07
CA ASP A 13 -0.97 -2.67 7.51
C ASP A 13 0.42 -3.27 7.19
N PHE A 14 1.33 -2.43 6.70
CA PHE A 14 2.66 -2.85 6.25
C PHE A 14 3.72 -2.72 7.34
N GLU A 15 3.33 -2.79 8.63
CA GLU A 15 4.30 -2.74 9.72
C GLU A 15 5.22 -3.97 9.68
N THR A 16 6.53 -3.71 9.67
CA THR A 16 7.56 -4.75 9.52
C THR A 16 7.51 -5.82 10.60
N VAL A 17 7.05 -5.46 11.80
CA VAL A 17 6.93 -6.38 12.94
C VAL A 17 5.64 -7.20 12.94
N LEU A 18 4.60 -6.73 12.24
CA LEU A 18 3.27 -7.33 12.31
C LEU A 18 3.18 -8.61 11.48
N ILE A 19 3.77 -8.60 10.28
CA ILE A 19 3.81 -9.78 9.39
C ILE A 19 4.48 -10.99 10.07
N PRO A 20 5.72 -10.90 10.60
CA PRO A 20 6.34 -12.04 11.26
C PRO A 20 5.62 -12.46 12.55
N ALA A 21 5.00 -11.51 13.28
CA ALA A 21 4.18 -11.85 14.43
C ALA A 21 2.97 -12.71 14.02
N ILE A 22 2.21 -12.29 13.01
CA ILE A 22 1.07 -13.06 12.48
C ILE A 22 1.51 -14.46 12.03
N GLN A 23 2.60 -14.54 11.29
CA GLN A 23 3.13 -15.83 10.80
C GLN A 23 3.62 -16.73 11.94
N GLY A 24 4.07 -16.17 13.06
CA GLY A 24 4.46 -16.92 14.25
C GLY A 24 3.28 -17.53 15.02
N TYR A 25 2.10 -16.90 14.98
CA TYR A 25 0.88 -17.40 15.62
C TYR A 25 0.02 -18.26 14.69
N PHE A 26 -0.05 -17.92 13.40
CA PHE A 26 -0.90 -18.58 12.42
C PHE A 26 -0.10 -19.08 11.22
N LEU A 27 0.43 -20.29 11.34
CA LEU A 27 1.41 -20.87 10.39
C LEU A 27 0.88 -21.03 8.96
N ASN A 28 -0.43 -21.20 8.79
CA ASN A 28 -1.06 -21.45 7.48
C ASN A 28 -1.77 -20.21 6.91
N THR A 29 -1.74 -19.09 7.62
CA THR A 29 -2.47 -17.89 7.21
C THR A 29 -1.70 -17.10 6.17
N GLN A 30 -2.40 -16.68 5.12
CA GLN A 30 -1.87 -15.70 4.18
C GLN A 30 -1.92 -14.31 4.79
N VAL A 31 -0.80 -13.60 4.81
CA VAL A 31 -0.75 -12.19 5.21
C VAL A 31 -0.81 -11.31 3.97
N GLN A 32 -1.77 -10.39 3.92
CA GLN A 32 -1.96 -9.44 2.84
C GLN A 32 -1.92 -8.00 3.35
N GLY A 33 -1.36 -7.10 2.54
CA GLY A 33 -1.36 -5.68 2.85
C GLY A 33 -2.72 -5.03 2.62
N CYS A 34 -3.14 -4.16 3.53
CA CYS A 34 -4.41 -3.45 3.46
C CYS A 34 -4.32 -2.29 2.47
N TYR A 35 -5.03 -2.39 1.35
CA TYR A 35 -5.10 -1.33 0.34
C TYR A 35 -5.64 -0.01 0.90
N PHE A 36 -6.60 -0.07 1.83
CA PHE A 36 -7.15 1.12 2.47
C PHE A 36 -6.11 1.87 3.31
N HIS A 37 -5.34 1.16 4.13
CA HIS A 37 -4.24 1.77 4.90
C HIS A 37 -3.13 2.31 3.99
N PHE A 38 -2.82 1.62 2.89
CA PHE A 38 -1.89 2.13 1.88
C PHE A 38 -2.39 3.44 1.26
N CYS A 39 -3.65 3.50 0.85
CA CYS A 39 -4.28 4.72 0.34
C CYS A 39 -4.18 5.87 1.35
N GLN A 40 -4.48 5.60 2.62
CA GLN A 40 -4.37 6.60 3.68
C GLN A 40 -2.94 7.10 3.85
N ALA A 41 -1.95 6.21 3.88
CA ALA A 41 -0.55 6.58 3.99
C ALA A 41 -0.09 7.48 2.84
N VAL A 42 -0.47 7.14 1.60
CA VAL A 42 -0.18 7.96 0.42
C VAL A 42 -0.86 9.33 0.51
N HIS A 43 -2.14 9.40 0.89
CA HIS A 43 -2.85 10.68 1.02
C HIS A 43 -2.30 11.55 2.17
N ARG A 44 -1.86 10.94 3.27
CA ARG A 44 -1.14 11.64 4.34
C ARG A 44 0.16 12.23 3.79
N LYS A 45 0.92 11.45 3.02
CA LYS A 45 2.18 11.93 2.43
C LYS A 45 1.97 13.05 1.42
N VAL A 46 0.95 12.96 0.56
CA VAL A 46 0.54 14.04 -0.36
C VAL A 46 0.24 15.33 0.40
N SER A 47 -0.36 15.22 1.59
CA SER A 47 -0.65 16.39 2.44
C SER A 47 0.62 16.95 3.09
N GLU A 48 1.50 16.10 3.64
CA GLU A 48 2.79 16.49 4.21
C GLU A 48 3.69 17.22 3.21
N LEU A 49 3.65 16.82 1.94
CA LEU A 49 4.42 17.45 0.86
C LEU A 49 3.79 18.76 0.34
N GLY A 50 2.70 19.24 0.94
CA GLY A 50 1.99 20.45 0.48
C GLY A 50 1.25 20.27 -0.86
N LEU A 51 1.15 19.04 -1.38
CA LEU A 51 0.56 18.75 -2.68
C LEU A 51 -0.97 18.66 -2.65
N LYS A 52 -1.62 18.84 -1.50
CA LYS A 52 -3.07 18.69 -1.32
C LYS A 52 -3.89 19.57 -2.26
N THR A 53 -3.51 20.84 -2.43
CA THR A 53 -4.17 21.77 -3.35
C THR A 53 -3.94 21.33 -4.80
N ARG A 54 -2.69 20.99 -5.14
CA ARG A 54 -2.33 20.57 -6.50
C ARG A 54 -3.05 19.27 -6.90
N TYR A 55 -3.18 18.31 -5.98
CA TYR A 55 -3.96 17.09 -6.18
C TYR A 55 -5.42 17.36 -6.52
N ARG A 56 -6.03 18.39 -5.92
CA ARG A 56 -7.45 18.75 -6.16
C ARG A 56 -7.66 19.48 -7.48
N GLN A 57 -6.67 20.27 -7.91
CA GLN A 57 -6.82 21.22 -9.02
C GLN A 57 -6.14 20.76 -10.31
N HIS A 58 -5.09 19.93 -10.22
CA HIS A 58 -4.31 19.49 -11.38
C HIS A 58 -4.49 17.99 -11.61
N GLU A 59 -5.17 17.65 -12.72
CA GLU A 59 -5.40 16.27 -13.11
C GLU A 59 -4.11 15.47 -13.33
N GLU A 60 -3.01 16.11 -13.73
CA GLU A 60 -1.71 15.46 -13.87
C GLU A 60 -1.19 14.93 -12.52
N THR A 61 -1.28 15.73 -11.46
CA THR A 61 -0.86 15.33 -10.10
C THR A 61 -1.77 14.24 -9.55
N LYS A 62 -3.08 14.38 -9.77
CA LYS A 62 -4.07 13.37 -9.40
C LYS A 62 -3.85 12.05 -10.12
N ARG A 63 -3.54 12.09 -11.42
CA ARG A 63 -3.21 10.91 -12.23
C ARG A 63 -1.96 10.23 -11.70
N LYS A 64 -0.87 10.96 -11.45
CA LYS A 64 0.38 10.42 -10.89
C LYS A 64 0.14 9.72 -9.54
N ILE A 65 -0.61 10.35 -8.63
CA ILE A 65 -0.96 9.74 -7.34
C ILE A 65 -1.83 8.49 -7.52
N ARG A 66 -2.79 8.49 -8.45
CA ARG A 66 -3.59 7.29 -8.75
C ARG A 66 -2.76 6.16 -9.34
N MET A 67 -1.80 6.48 -10.20
CA MET A 67 -0.87 5.48 -10.75
C MET A 67 0.04 4.91 -9.65
N LEU A 68 0.51 5.75 -8.72
CA LEU A 68 1.23 5.30 -7.53
C LEU A 68 0.38 4.35 -6.68
N LEU A 69 -0.90 4.66 -6.46
CA LEU A 69 -1.81 3.76 -5.75
C LEU A 69 -2.02 2.44 -6.48
N ALA A 70 -2.05 2.47 -7.81
CA ALA A 70 -2.23 1.28 -8.63
C ALA A 70 -1.03 0.31 -8.57
N THR A 71 0.15 0.74 -8.12
CA THR A 71 1.31 -0.16 -7.98
C THR A 71 1.08 -1.27 -6.94
N ALA A 72 0.13 -1.08 -6.01
CA ALA A 72 -0.29 -2.11 -5.06
C ALA A 72 -0.87 -3.37 -5.74
N PHE A 73 -1.29 -3.26 -7.00
CA PHE A 73 -1.84 -4.38 -7.78
C PHE A 73 -0.81 -5.03 -8.71
N LEU A 74 0.44 -4.55 -8.71
CA LEU A 74 1.52 -5.18 -9.45
C LEU A 74 2.01 -6.44 -8.70
N PRO A 75 2.46 -7.47 -9.42
CA PRO A 75 3.25 -8.53 -8.80
C PRO A 75 4.45 -7.92 -8.05
N VAL A 76 4.77 -8.45 -6.86
CA VAL A 76 5.88 -7.95 -6.02
C VAL A 76 7.18 -7.71 -6.81
N PRO A 77 7.62 -8.60 -7.72
CA PRO A 77 8.84 -8.38 -8.51
C PRO A 77 8.80 -7.14 -9.42
N HIS A 78 7.60 -6.66 -9.78
CA HIS A 78 7.40 -5.55 -10.71
C HIS A 78 7.12 -4.22 -10.02
N VAL A 79 6.94 -4.19 -8.70
CA VAL A 79 6.60 -2.96 -7.97
C VAL A 79 7.67 -1.89 -8.16
N ASN A 80 8.95 -2.24 -8.00
CA ASN A 80 10.06 -1.29 -8.16
C ASN A 80 10.13 -0.73 -9.59
N THR A 81 10.04 -1.59 -10.60
CA THR A 81 10.01 -1.17 -12.01
C THR A 81 8.82 -0.25 -12.29
N GLY A 82 7.63 -0.60 -11.75
CA GLY A 82 6.43 0.21 -11.88
C GLY A 82 6.61 1.61 -11.31
N VAL A 83 7.21 1.73 -10.11
CA VAL A 83 7.50 3.03 -9.48
C VAL A 83 8.54 3.82 -10.28
N SER A 84 9.64 3.21 -10.72
CA SER A 84 10.66 3.91 -11.53
C SER A 84 10.10 4.46 -12.86
N LEU A 85 9.13 3.79 -13.47
CA LEU A 85 8.46 4.30 -14.67
C LEU A 85 7.60 5.55 -14.37
N LEU A 86 7.00 5.63 -13.19
CA LEU A 86 6.26 6.83 -12.76
C LEU A 86 7.20 8.02 -12.56
N GLU A 87 8.40 7.76 -12.04
CA GLU A 87 9.45 8.77 -11.87
C GLU A 87 9.97 9.23 -13.23
N ALA A 88 10.26 8.31 -14.16
CA ALA A 88 10.78 8.66 -15.49
C ALA A 88 9.79 9.49 -16.33
N GLY A 89 8.47 9.28 -16.17
CA GLY A 89 7.44 10.08 -16.83
C GLY A 89 7.21 11.48 -16.23
N THR A 90 8.15 12.01 -15.44
CA THR A 90 8.09 13.37 -14.86
C THR A 90 8.91 14.44 -15.61
N THR A 91 9.60 14.08 -16.70
CA THR A 91 10.19 15.02 -17.67
C THR A 91 9.16 15.46 -18.71
#